data_AF-A0A9C7TFD9-F1
#
_entry.id   AF-A0A9C7TFD9-F1
#
_cell.length_a   1.000
_cell.length_b   1.000
_cell.length_c   1.000
_cell.angle_alpha   90.00
_cell.angle_beta   90.00
_cell.angle_gamma   90.00
#
_symmetry.space_group_name_H-M   'P 1'
#
loop_
_entity.id
_entity.type
_entity.pdbx_description
1 polymer ?
#
loop_
_entity_poly.entity_id
_entity_poly.type
_entity_poly.pdbx_seq_one_letter_code
_entity_poly.pdbx_strand_id
1 'polypeptide(L)'
;RRAEPGLGLLDVETTFTREKATYRAKAKVIKGTPYLEEGEVLEGYEIHMGRTKAEGYIFELTRESGRKTFDGVASEDGMVFGTYLHGIFENNAFRRRLLNSVRKKKGLSELPPRDVDPILERQREYDRIADVVRGNIDMDFIYGLLGV
;
A
#
# COMPACT_ATOMS: atom_id res chain seq x y z
N ARG A 1 0.12 1.06 -31.97
CA ARG A 1 0.22 1.00 -30.49
C ARG A 1 1.71 0.94 -30.15
N ARG A 2 2.20 1.80 -29.24
CA ARG A 2 3.59 1.74 -28.77
C ARG A 2 3.65 0.74 -27.61
N ALA A 3 4.66 -0.12 -27.60
CA ALA A 3 4.95 -1.06 -26.52
C ALA A 3 6.45 -0.95 -26.23
N GLU A 4 6.81 -1.10 -24.96
CA GLU A 4 8.20 -1.05 -24.51
C GLU A 4 8.45 -2.27 -23.63
N PRO A 5 9.60 -2.96 -23.78
CA PRO A 5 9.93 -4.09 -22.93
C PRO A 5 10.12 -3.62 -21.48
N GLY A 6 9.53 -4.37 -20.55
CA GLY A 6 9.84 -4.22 -19.12
C GLY A 6 11.17 -4.87 -18.77
N LEU A 7 11.50 -4.90 -17.47
CA LEU A 7 12.71 -5.56 -16.96
C LEU A 7 12.70 -7.10 -17.10
N GLY A 8 11.57 -7.70 -17.45
CA GLY A 8 11.43 -9.16 -17.60
C GLY A 8 11.47 -9.96 -16.29
N LEU A 9 11.19 -9.32 -15.15
CA LEU A 9 11.22 -9.97 -13.84
C LEU A 9 9.93 -10.73 -13.48
N LEU A 10 8.82 -10.37 -14.12
CA LEU A 10 7.51 -10.99 -13.93
C LEU A 10 6.90 -11.21 -15.32
N ASP A 11 6.24 -12.35 -15.50
CA ASP A 11 5.52 -12.67 -16.74
C ASP A 11 4.15 -11.98 -16.76
N VAL A 12 4.16 -10.69 -17.07
CA VAL A 12 2.97 -9.83 -17.04
C VAL A 12 2.95 -8.86 -18.21
N GLU A 13 1.75 -8.56 -18.70
CA GLU A 13 1.53 -7.51 -19.69
C GLU A 13 0.65 -6.42 -19.09
N THR A 14 1.05 -5.15 -19.23
CA THR A 14 0.27 -4.01 -18.74
C THR A 14 -0.13 -3.10 -19.89
N THR A 15 -1.44 -2.90 -20.04
CA THR A 15 -2.01 -1.93 -21.00
C THR A 15 -2.46 -0.67 -20.27
N PHE A 16 -1.94 0.49 -20.65
CA PHE A 16 -2.45 1.78 -20.16
C PHE A 16 -3.80 2.10 -20.81
N THR A 17 -4.78 2.45 -19.98
CA THR A 17 -6.13 2.82 -20.40
C THR A 17 -6.43 4.29 -20.08
N ARG A 18 -7.50 4.83 -20.67
CA ARG A 18 -7.90 6.24 -20.43
C ARG A 18 -8.51 6.46 -19.04
N GLU A 19 -9.20 5.44 -18.53
CA GLU A 19 -9.87 5.51 -17.25
C GLU A 19 -8.89 5.24 -16.12
N LYS A 20 -8.84 6.17 -15.16
CA LYS A 20 -8.07 6.01 -13.94
C LYS A 20 -8.88 5.22 -12.91
N ALA A 21 -8.34 4.12 -12.41
CA ALA A 21 -8.85 3.47 -11.21
C ALA A 21 -8.51 4.35 -10.00
N THR A 22 -9.52 4.70 -9.20
CA THR A 22 -9.38 5.48 -7.96
C THR A 22 -10.34 4.89 -6.92
N TYR A 23 -9.91 3.86 -6.21
CA TYR A 23 -10.77 3.10 -5.28
C TYR A 23 -10.05 2.84 -3.97
N ARG A 24 -10.76 2.93 -2.84
CA ARG A 24 -10.32 2.26 -1.61
C ARG A 24 -10.48 0.75 -1.80
N ALA A 25 -9.50 -0.01 -1.35
CA ALA A 25 -9.47 -1.45 -1.55
C ALA A 25 -8.86 -2.18 -0.34
N LYS A 26 -9.38 -3.38 -0.09
CA LYS A 26 -8.78 -4.37 0.81
C LYS A 26 -8.26 -5.53 -0.03
N ALA A 27 -7.04 -5.99 0.24
CA ALA A 27 -6.40 -7.08 -0.46
C ALA A 27 -6.31 -8.29 0.46
N LYS A 28 -7.07 -9.34 0.16
CA LYS A 28 -6.89 -10.64 0.80
C LYS A 28 -5.77 -11.38 0.09
N VAL A 29 -4.74 -11.81 0.83
CA VAL A 29 -3.67 -12.66 0.31
C VAL A 29 -4.26 -14.03 -0.01
N ILE A 30 -4.21 -14.42 -1.28
CA ILE A 30 -4.69 -15.73 -1.76
C ILE A 30 -3.53 -16.70 -2.07
N LYS A 31 -2.29 -16.18 -2.16
CA LYS A 31 -1.07 -16.98 -2.28
C LYS A 31 0.01 -16.33 -1.43
N GLY A 32 0.49 -17.06 -0.43
CA GLY A 32 1.54 -16.58 0.46
C GLY A 32 2.89 -16.37 -0.25
N THR A 33 3.72 -15.52 0.35
CA THR A 33 5.15 -15.34 0.00
C THR A 33 5.95 -15.33 1.31
N PRO A 34 7.29 -15.24 1.31
CA PRO A 34 8.07 -15.17 2.55
C PRO A 34 7.69 -14.02 3.51
N TYR A 35 6.91 -13.03 3.06
CA TYR A 35 6.48 -11.88 3.86
C TYR A 35 4.97 -11.56 3.74
N LEU A 36 4.23 -12.28 2.90
CA LEU A 36 2.76 -12.24 2.81
C LEU A 36 2.17 -13.52 3.39
N GLU A 37 1.33 -13.39 4.41
CA GLU A 37 0.65 -14.54 5.01
C GLU A 37 -0.64 -14.83 4.27
N GLU A 38 -0.86 -16.09 3.87
CA GLU A 38 -2.10 -16.47 3.20
C GLU A 38 -3.31 -16.24 4.10
N GLY A 39 -4.36 -15.60 3.55
CA GLY A 39 -5.55 -15.20 4.29
C GLY A 39 -5.46 -13.84 4.99
N GLU A 40 -4.27 -13.24 5.12
CA GLU A 40 -4.11 -11.88 5.63
C GLU A 40 -4.90 -10.88 4.77
N VAL A 41 -5.47 -9.87 5.42
CA VAL A 41 -6.12 -8.75 4.74
C VAL A 41 -5.29 -7.50 4.93
N LEU A 42 -4.81 -6.95 3.82
CA LEU A 42 -4.08 -5.69 3.75
C LEU A 42 -5.01 -4.58 3.29
N GLU A 43 -4.86 -3.38 3.86
CA GLU A 43 -5.63 -2.21 3.46
C GLU A 43 -4.80 -1.29 2.57
N GLY A 44 -5.47 -0.60 1.67
CA GLY A 44 -4.84 0.34 0.76
C GLY A 44 -5.83 0.96 -0.22
N TYR A 45 -5.31 1.39 -1.36
CA TYR A 45 -6.12 1.97 -2.43
C TYR A 45 -5.49 1.74 -3.80
N GLU A 46 -6.31 1.83 -4.84
CA GLU A 46 -5.89 1.77 -6.24
C GLU A 46 -5.90 3.19 -6.82
N ILE A 47 -4.76 3.67 -7.34
CA ILE A 47 -4.66 4.93 -8.12
C ILE A 47 -3.76 4.68 -9.34
N HIS A 48 -4.35 4.16 -10.42
CA HIS A 48 -3.58 3.73 -11.59
C HIS A 48 -4.39 3.80 -12.89
N MET A 49 -3.70 3.81 -14.03
CA MET A 49 -4.30 3.73 -15.37
C MET A 49 -3.95 2.43 -16.10
N GLY A 50 -2.98 1.68 -15.55
CA GLY A 50 -2.52 0.42 -16.10
C GLY A 50 -3.50 -0.70 -15.78
N ARG A 51 -3.77 -1.56 -16.76
CA ARG A 51 -4.48 -2.82 -16.55
C ARG A 51 -3.51 -3.95 -16.85
N THR A 52 -3.11 -4.64 -15.79
CA THR A 52 -2.18 -5.77 -15.88
C THR A 52 -2.95 -7.05 -16.07
N LYS A 53 -2.52 -7.86 -17.05
CA LYS A 53 -2.93 -9.25 -17.21
C LYS A 53 -1.77 -10.15 -16.82
N ALA A 54 -2.08 -11.13 -16.00
CA ALA A 54 -1.14 -12.13 -15.53
C ALA A 54 -1.88 -13.41 -15.13
N GLU A 55 -1.11 -14.47 -14.92
CA GLU A 55 -1.55 -15.67 -14.21
C GLU A 55 -1.00 -15.67 -12.77
N GLY A 56 -1.60 -16.48 -11.90
CA GLY A 56 -1.08 -16.68 -10.54
C GLY A 56 -1.14 -15.43 -9.64
N TYR A 57 -2.26 -14.71 -9.66
CA TYR A 57 -2.47 -13.54 -8.79
C TYR A 57 -2.26 -13.89 -7.30
N ILE A 58 -1.71 -12.94 -6.54
CA ILE A 58 -1.42 -13.12 -5.11
C ILE A 58 -2.45 -12.44 -4.21
N PHE A 59 -3.27 -11.53 -4.75
CA PHE A 59 -4.34 -10.83 -4.02
C PHE A 59 -5.72 -10.99 -4.67
N GLU A 60 -6.74 -11.25 -3.85
CA GLU A 60 -8.13 -10.90 -4.16
C GLU A 60 -8.42 -9.51 -3.57
N LEU A 61 -8.65 -8.51 -4.42
CA LEU A 61 -9.03 -7.17 -4.00
C LEU A 61 -10.55 -7.08 -3.85
N THR A 62 -10.99 -6.45 -2.76
CA THR A 62 -12.37 -6.00 -2.56
C THR A 62 -12.37 -4.47 -2.49
N ARG A 63 -12.99 -3.83 -3.49
CA ARG A 63 -13.18 -2.37 -3.51
C ARG A 63 -14.29 -1.95 -2.56
N GLU A 64 -14.32 -0.67 -2.19
CA GLU A 64 -15.38 -0.10 -1.36
C GLU A 64 -16.80 -0.30 -1.93
N SER A 65 -16.95 -0.39 -3.25
CA SER A 65 -18.22 -0.73 -3.90
C SER A 65 -18.66 -2.20 -3.73
N GLY A 66 -17.89 -3.02 -3.03
CA GLY A 66 -18.07 -4.48 -2.91
C GLY A 66 -17.58 -5.27 -4.14
N ARG A 67 -17.12 -4.59 -5.19
CA ARG A 67 -16.59 -5.25 -6.39
C ARG A 67 -15.29 -5.98 -6.06
N LYS A 68 -15.27 -7.28 -6.38
CA LYS A 68 -14.07 -8.11 -6.31
C LYS A 68 -13.26 -8.09 -7.60
N THR A 69 -11.95 -8.11 -7.48
CA THR A 69 -11.00 -8.26 -8.59
C THR A 69 -9.73 -8.96 -8.11
N PHE A 70 -8.80 -9.24 -9.01
CA PHE A 70 -7.53 -9.87 -8.68
C PHE A 70 -6.39 -8.91 -9.00
N ASP A 71 -5.37 -8.91 -8.16
CA ASP A 71 -4.20 -8.05 -8.32
C ASP A 71 -2.94 -8.72 -7.82
N GLY A 72 -1.83 -8.19 -8.31
CA GLY A 72 -0.48 -8.51 -7.91
C GLY A 72 0.00 -9.89 -8.33
N VAL A 73 1.30 -9.97 -8.59
CA VAL A 73 1.99 -11.18 -9.05
C VAL A 73 3.31 -11.23 -8.34
N ALA A 74 3.76 -12.43 -7.98
CA ALA A 74 5.08 -12.67 -7.43
C ALA A 74 5.85 -13.67 -8.28
N SER A 75 7.18 -13.55 -8.30
CA SER A 75 8.08 -14.58 -8.80
C SER A 75 7.91 -15.86 -7.97
N GLU A 76 8.38 -16.99 -8.51
CA GLU A 76 8.25 -18.30 -7.84
C GLU A 76 8.89 -18.33 -6.46
N ASP A 77 10.04 -17.67 -6.29
CA ASP A 77 10.75 -17.52 -5.02
C ASP A 77 10.16 -16.43 -4.10
N GLY A 78 9.15 -15.69 -4.58
CA GLY A 78 8.51 -14.59 -3.88
C GLY A 78 9.43 -13.40 -3.61
N MET A 79 10.56 -13.25 -4.30
CA MET A 79 11.50 -12.14 -4.09
C MET A 79 11.17 -10.91 -4.92
N VAL A 80 10.49 -11.11 -6.05
CA VAL A 80 9.93 -10.06 -6.88
C VAL A 80 8.43 -10.14 -6.74
N PHE A 81 7.77 -9.02 -6.45
CA PHE A 81 6.33 -8.93 -6.57
C PHE A 81 5.92 -7.51 -6.94
N GLY A 82 4.77 -7.41 -7.60
CA GLY A 82 4.12 -6.14 -7.91
C GLY A 82 2.66 -6.17 -7.49
N THR A 83 2.08 -5.02 -7.21
CA THR A 83 0.65 -4.83 -6.89
C THR A 83 0.28 -3.37 -7.13
N TYR A 84 -0.96 -3.13 -7.53
CA TYR A 84 -1.56 -1.80 -7.59
C TYR A 84 -2.11 -1.31 -6.24
N LEU A 85 -2.01 -2.11 -5.18
CA LEU A 85 -2.39 -1.71 -3.83
C LEU A 85 -1.39 -0.70 -3.27
N HIS A 86 -1.64 0.57 -3.53
CA HIS A 86 -0.94 1.66 -2.87
C HIS A 86 -1.25 1.67 -1.38
N GLY A 87 -0.29 2.11 -0.57
CA GLY A 87 -0.42 2.09 0.89
C GLY A 87 -0.13 0.73 1.52
N ILE A 88 0.27 -0.29 0.76
CA ILE A 88 0.56 -1.63 1.31
C ILE A 88 1.53 -1.60 2.50
N PHE A 89 2.53 -0.71 2.50
CA PHE A 89 3.50 -0.55 3.61
C PHE A 89 2.96 0.17 4.85
N GLU A 90 1.75 0.72 4.80
CA GLU A 90 1.06 1.26 5.97
C GLU A 90 0.48 0.13 6.85
N ASN A 91 0.38 -1.09 6.31
CA ASN A 91 0.06 -2.30 7.06
C ASN A 91 1.27 -2.71 7.91
N ASN A 92 1.23 -2.40 9.20
CA ASN A 92 2.36 -2.60 10.13
C ASN A 92 2.87 -4.03 10.18
N ALA A 93 1.98 -5.02 10.25
CA ALA A 93 2.35 -6.43 10.35
C ALA A 93 3.12 -6.88 9.09
N PHE A 94 2.57 -6.59 7.91
CA PHE A 94 3.22 -6.83 6.62
C PHE A 94 4.58 -6.12 6.52
N ARG A 95 4.63 -4.82 6.80
CA ARG A 95 5.88 -4.04 6.77
C ARG A 95 6.92 -4.64 7.71
N ARG A 96 6.52 -5.06 8.92
CA ARG A 96 7.43 -5.70 9.87
C ARG A 96 7.97 -7.03 9.34
N ARG A 97 7.11 -7.91 8.83
CA ARG A 97 7.52 -9.20 8.24
C ARG A 97 8.46 -9.02 7.07
N LEU A 98 8.14 -8.11 6.14
CA LEU A 98 9.01 -7.78 5.02
C LEU A 98 10.40 -7.34 5.51
N LEU A 99 10.48 -6.40 6.44
CA LEU A 99 11.76 -5.94 6.99
C LEU A 99 12.50 -7.04 7.74
N ASN A 100 11.80 -7.88 8.53
CA ASN A 100 12.41 -9.01 9.22
C ASN A 100 12.95 -10.07 8.24
N SER A 101 12.28 -10.28 7.10
CA SER A 101 12.78 -11.18 6.04
C SER A 101 14.15 -10.71 5.50
N VAL A 102 14.33 -9.41 5.34
CA VAL A 102 15.61 -8.81 4.94
C VAL A 102 16.64 -8.90 6.06
N ARG A 103 16.24 -8.67 7.31
CA ARG A 103 17.12 -8.80 8.49
C ARG A 103 17.67 -10.22 8.63
N LYS A 104 16.80 -11.23 8.51
CA LYS A 104 17.17 -12.65 8.56
C LYS A 104 18.20 -13.00 7.48
N LYS A 105 18.00 -12.54 6.24
CA LYS A 105 18.99 -12.72 5.16
C LYS A 105 20.35 -12.07 5.44
N LYS A 106 20.37 -10.99 6.24
CA LYS A 106 21.58 -10.29 6.66
C LYS A 106 22.18 -10.83 7.97
N GLY A 107 21.63 -11.90 8.56
CA GLY A 107 22.07 -12.44 9.84
C GLY A 107 21.75 -11.54 11.04
N LEU A 108 20.80 -10.62 10.90
CA LEU A 108 20.35 -9.73 11.97
C LEU A 108 19.16 -10.34 12.70
N SER A 109 19.09 -10.13 14.02
CA SER A 109 17.94 -10.53 14.84
C SER A 109 16.65 -9.87 14.38
N GLU A 110 15.51 -10.54 14.51
CA GLU A 110 14.22 -9.95 14.19
C GLU A 110 13.86 -8.80 15.14
N LEU A 111 13.09 -7.83 14.64
CA LEU A 111 12.47 -6.82 15.49
C LEU A 111 11.04 -7.24 15.83
N PRO A 112 10.55 -6.92 17.03
CA PRO A 112 9.18 -7.22 17.41
C PRO A 112 8.19 -6.42 16.56
N PRO A 113 6.92 -6.87 16.46
CA PRO A 113 5.83 -6.05 15.96
C PRO A 113 5.83 -4.67 16.64
N ARG A 114 5.45 -3.64 15.89
CA ARG A 114 5.28 -2.30 16.45
C ARG A 114 3.79 -2.15 16.76
N ASP A 115 3.42 -2.30 18.02
CA ASP A 115 2.03 -2.19 18.51
C ASP A 115 1.62 -0.73 18.70
N VAL A 116 1.90 0.11 17.69
CA VAL A 116 1.37 1.47 17.62
C VAL A 116 0.44 1.53 16.43
N ASP A 117 -0.77 1.99 16.69
CA ASP A 117 -1.75 2.29 15.66
C ASP A 117 -1.19 3.36 14.72
N PRO A 118 -0.99 3.05 13.42
CA PRO A 118 -0.49 4.01 12.44
C PRO A 118 -1.36 5.27 12.34
N ILE A 119 -2.66 5.14 12.56
CA ILE A 119 -3.61 6.26 12.47
C ILE A 119 -3.35 7.20 13.64
N LEU A 120 -3.20 6.68 14.86
CA LEU A 120 -2.86 7.48 16.03
C LEU A 120 -1.48 8.13 15.90
N GLU A 121 -0.47 7.41 15.41
CA GLU A 121 0.87 7.99 15.20
C GLU A 121 0.81 9.14 14.18
N ARG A 122 0.08 8.95 13.06
CA ARG A 122 -0.10 9.98 12.04
C ARG A 122 -0.88 11.18 12.58
N GLN A 123 -1.95 10.95 13.34
CA GLN A 123 -2.74 12.01 13.95
C GLN A 123 -1.89 12.87 14.89
N ARG A 124 -1.05 12.24 15.71
CA ARG A 124 -0.14 12.95 16.61
C ARG A 124 0.84 13.85 15.85
N GLU A 125 1.36 13.40 14.71
CA GLU A 125 2.23 14.25 13.89
C GLU A 125 1.45 15.37 13.18
N TYR A 126 0.21 15.14 12.77
CA TYR A 126 -0.67 16.20 12.27
C TYR A 126 -0.97 17.25 13.34
N ASP A 127 -1.31 16.83 14.55
CA ASP A 127 -1.57 17.74 15.67
C ASP A 127 -0.31 18.56 15.98
N ARG A 128 0.88 17.93 15.99
CA ARG A 128 2.15 18.64 16.17
C ARG A 128 2.37 19.74 15.13
N ILE A 129 2.10 19.46 13.85
CA ILE A 129 2.23 20.46 12.78
C ILE A 129 1.17 21.55 12.96
N ALA A 130 -0.07 21.17 13.28
CA ALA A 130 -1.15 22.11 13.51
C ALA A 130 -0.84 23.06 14.67
N ASP A 131 -0.21 22.59 15.74
CA ASP A 131 0.20 23.42 16.87
C ASP A 131 1.28 24.44 16.48
N VAL A 132 2.24 24.04 15.63
CA VAL A 132 3.23 24.98 15.07
C VAL A 132 2.54 26.06 14.24
N VAL A 133 1.59 25.68 13.40
CA VAL A 133 0.82 26.63 12.57
C VAL A 133 0.04 27.60 13.46
N ARG A 134 -0.73 27.10 14.45
CA ARG A 134 -1.52 27.94 15.36
C ARG A 134 -0.66 28.86 16.22
N GLY A 135 0.53 28.41 16.61
CA GLY A 135 1.45 29.23 17.41
C GLY A 135 2.14 30.35 16.62
N ASN A 136 2.06 30.35 15.28
CA ASN A 136 2.79 31.29 14.43
C ASN A 136 1.88 32.09 13.47
N ILE A 137 0.58 31.85 13.48
CA ILE A 137 -0.41 32.54 12.64
C ILE A 137 -1.51 33.09 13.55
N ASP A 138 -2.02 34.29 13.23
CA ASP A 138 -3.18 34.87 13.88
C ASP A 138 -4.45 34.07 13.49
N MET A 139 -4.73 33.03 14.26
CA MET A 139 -5.87 32.16 14.01
C MET A 139 -7.20 32.88 14.23
N ASP A 140 -7.26 33.85 15.15
CA ASP A 140 -8.48 34.63 15.40
C ASP A 140 -8.84 35.49 14.19
N PHE A 141 -7.84 36.11 13.55
CA PHE A 141 -8.04 36.82 12.27
C PHE A 141 -8.54 35.88 11.17
N ILE A 142 -7.94 34.70 11.02
CA ILE A 142 -8.35 33.71 10.01
C ILE A 142 -9.77 33.20 10.26
N TYR A 143 -10.12 32.87 11.50
CA TYR A 143 -11.46 32.43 11.87
C TYR A 143 -12.49 33.54 11.67
N GLY A 144 -12.14 34.79 12.00
CA GLY A 144 -12.96 35.97 11.68
C GLY A 144 -13.23 36.14 10.18
N LEU A 145 -12.25 35.87 9.31
CA LEU A 145 -12.46 35.86 7.85
C LEU A 145 -13.38 34.73 7.38
N LEU A 146 -13.34 33.58 8.06
CA LEU A 146 -14.18 32.42 7.75
C LEU A 146 -15.58 32.50 8.38
N GLY A 147 -15.81 33.45 9.28
CA GLY A 147 -17.09 33.63 9.99
C GLY A 147 -17.37 32.56 11.05
N VAL A 148 -16.32 31.96 11.60
CA VAL A 148 -16.37 30.98 12.70
C VAL A 148 -15.67 31.48 13.95
#